data_AF-A0A954UXW6-F1
#
_entry.id   AF-A0A954UXW6-F1
#
_cell.length_a   1.000
_cell.length_b   1.000
_cell.length_c   1.000
_cell.angle_alpha   90.00
_cell.angle_beta   90.00
_cell.angle_gamma   90.00
#
_symmetry.space_group_name_H-M   'P 1'
#
loop_
_entity.id
_entity.type
_entity.pdbx_description
1 polymer ?
#
loop_
_entity_poly.entity_id
_entity_poly.type
_entity_poly.pdbx_seq_one_letter_code
_entity_poly.pdbx_strand_id
1 'polypeptide(L)'
;MNRHVNRHMDRRSLLQGALATSALAALPNTRVQGQQPIPSQGLLQQATNPIVIENNLPGTREWLLDKPRIDPTTRYRCPWIEAYCSHTSIRAGQTLRIYVSTNPESKFELDVFRLGYYRGDGGRLMRSMGPFVGKVQADPEVG
;
A
#
# COMPACT_ATOMS: atom_id res chain seq x y z
N MET A 1 -30.80 8.18 -37.40
CA MET A 1 -30.31 7.18 -36.43
C MET A 1 -29.28 7.86 -35.52
N ASN A 2 -29.74 8.54 -34.46
CA ASN A 2 -28.89 9.32 -33.56
C ASN A 2 -28.13 8.41 -32.59
N ARG A 3 -26.79 8.41 -32.64
CA ARG A 3 -25.97 7.88 -31.54
C ARG A 3 -25.45 9.04 -30.71
N HIS A 4 -25.92 9.12 -29.46
CA HIS A 4 -25.30 9.95 -28.44
C HIS A 4 -23.92 9.37 -28.08
N VAL A 5 -22.85 10.11 -28.33
CA VAL A 5 -21.51 9.78 -27.81
C VAL A 5 -21.37 10.51 -26.48
N ASN A 6 -21.44 9.75 -25.40
CA ASN A 6 -21.22 10.23 -24.03
C ASN A 6 -19.71 10.40 -23.82
N ARG A 7 -19.20 11.63 -23.86
CA ARG A 7 -17.76 11.92 -23.68
C ARG A 7 -17.47 11.98 -22.18
N HIS A 8 -16.96 10.89 -21.64
CA HIS A 8 -16.48 10.80 -20.26
C HIS A 8 -15.31 11.78 -20.09
N MET A 9 -15.49 12.82 -19.26
CA MET A 9 -14.42 13.78 -18.96
C MET A 9 -13.38 13.09 -18.09
N ASP A 10 -12.17 12.93 -18.64
CA ASP A 10 -11.08 12.25 -17.96
C ASP A 10 -10.30 13.25 -17.09
N ARG A 11 -9.97 12.82 -15.86
CA ARG A 11 -9.36 13.67 -14.80
C ARG A 11 -7.99 14.24 -15.19
N ARG A 12 -7.42 13.79 -16.31
CA ARG A 12 -6.13 14.20 -16.86
C ARG A 12 -6.20 15.48 -17.72
N SER A 13 -7.37 15.90 -18.19
CA SER A 13 -7.50 17.12 -19.01
C SER A 13 -7.50 18.44 -18.23
N LEU A 14 -7.51 18.39 -16.89
CA LEU A 14 -7.50 19.60 -16.04
C LEU A 14 -6.10 20.16 -15.73
N LEU A 15 -5.01 19.48 -16.12
CA LEU A 15 -3.64 19.84 -15.73
C LEU A 15 -2.74 20.37 -16.87
N GLN A 16 -3.28 20.79 -18.01
CA GLN A 16 -2.46 21.29 -19.14
C GLN A 16 -2.77 22.71 -19.63
N GLY A 17 -3.42 23.56 -18.84
CA GLY A 17 -3.79 24.92 -19.28
C GLY A 17 -3.22 26.05 -18.44
N ALA A 18 -1.92 26.35 -18.53
CA ALA A 18 -1.38 27.65 -18.11
C ALA A 18 -0.25 28.09 -19.05
N LEU A 19 -0.61 28.45 -20.29
CA LEU A 19 0.25 29.24 -21.16
C LEU A 19 -0.15 30.71 -20.99
N ALA A 20 0.73 31.48 -20.36
CA ALA A 20 0.58 32.91 -20.18
C ALA A 20 0.78 33.63 -21.52
N THR A 21 -0.30 34.16 -22.11
CA THR A 21 -0.23 35.13 -23.21
C THR A 21 -0.25 36.54 -22.63
N SER A 22 0.90 37.20 -22.64
CA SER A 22 1.04 38.62 -22.37
C SER A 22 0.52 39.44 -23.56
N ALA A 23 -0.60 40.14 -23.38
CA ALA A 23 -1.04 41.21 -24.27
C ALA A 23 -0.96 42.56 -23.52
N LEU A 24 -0.04 43.43 -23.94
CA LEU A 24 0.08 44.80 -23.46
C LEU A 24 -1.06 45.65 -24.04
N ALA A 25 -1.90 46.21 -23.16
CA ALA A 25 -2.78 47.33 -23.49
C ALA A 25 -2.82 48.30 -22.30
N ALA A 26 -2.54 49.57 -22.58
CA ALA A 26 -2.26 50.64 -21.63
C ALA A 26 -3.48 51.03 -20.77
N LEU A 27 -3.28 51.06 -19.44
CA LEU A 27 -4.08 51.84 -18.49
C LEU A 27 -3.13 52.42 -17.43
N PRO A 28 -3.19 53.72 -17.10
CA PRO A 28 -2.46 54.27 -15.99
C PRO A 28 -3.18 53.92 -14.68
N ASN A 29 -2.43 53.49 -13.67
CA ASN A 29 -2.83 53.29 -12.26
C ASN A 29 -3.58 52.02 -11.83
N THR A 30 -3.25 50.85 -12.37
CA THR A 30 -3.41 49.61 -11.60
C THR A 30 -2.08 49.22 -10.96
N ARG A 31 -2.02 49.36 -9.63
CA ARG A 31 -0.92 48.77 -8.84
C ARG A 31 -0.95 47.26 -9.08
N VAL A 32 0.04 46.74 -9.80
CA VAL A 32 0.34 45.31 -9.79
C VAL A 32 0.74 44.98 -8.37
N GLN A 33 -0.24 44.55 -7.58
CA GLN A 33 0.00 43.96 -6.28
C GLN A 33 0.83 42.72 -6.57
N GLY A 34 2.13 42.81 -6.26
CA GLY A 34 3.12 41.80 -6.59
C GLY A 34 2.57 40.41 -6.27
N GLN A 35 2.56 39.56 -7.30
CA GLN A 35 2.32 38.14 -7.19
C GLN A 35 3.18 37.64 -6.02
N GLN A 36 2.56 37.40 -4.88
CA GLN A 36 3.27 36.79 -3.75
C GLN A 36 3.76 35.44 -4.27
N PRO A 37 5.06 35.11 -4.17
CA PRO A 37 5.51 33.77 -4.50
C PRO A 37 4.66 32.80 -3.67
N ILE A 38 3.96 31.91 -4.38
CA ILE A 38 3.18 30.84 -3.76
C ILE A 38 4.14 30.15 -2.78
N PRO A 39 3.83 30.07 -1.47
CA PRO A 39 4.80 29.60 -0.50
C PRO A 39 5.32 28.22 -0.93
N SER A 40 6.63 28.08 -1.07
CA SER A 40 7.34 26.82 -1.35
C SER A 40 7.18 25.77 -0.24
N GLN A 41 6.26 26.01 0.70
CA GLN A 41 5.90 25.15 1.82
C GLN A 41 5.50 23.76 1.35
N GLY A 42 4.91 23.60 0.16
CA GLY A 42 4.56 22.30 -0.40
C GLY A 42 5.78 21.38 -0.63
N LEU A 43 6.91 21.92 -1.07
CA LEU A 43 8.12 21.13 -1.36
C LEU A 43 8.87 20.76 -0.06
N LEU A 44 8.96 21.69 0.88
CA LEU A 44 9.57 21.44 2.19
C LEU A 44 8.73 20.46 3.03
N GLN A 45 7.40 20.56 2.95
CA GLN A 45 6.50 19.68 3.67
C GLN A 45 6.48 18.25 3.11
N GLN A 46 6.75 18.07 1.81
CA GLN A 46 7.02 16.75 1.23
C GLN A 46 8.34 16.16 1.75
N ALA A 47 9.40 16.97 1.88
CA ALA A 47 10.69 16.53 2.38
C ALA A 47 10.66 16.11 3.87
N THR A 48 9.75 16.66 4.68
CA THR A 48 9.59 16.31 6.11
C THR A 48 8.48 15.28 6.37
N ASN A 49 7.71 14.87 5.35
CA ASN A 49 6.62 13.92 5.56
C ASN A 49 7.19 12.52 5.82
N PRO A 50 6.99 11.93 7.02
CA PRO A 50 7.56 10.63 7.36
C PRO A 50 7.08 9.51 6.43
N ILE A 51 5.88 9.62 5.85
CA ILE A 51 5.37 8.65 4.88
C ILE A 51 6.11 8.75 3.54
N VAL A 52 6.46 9.97 3.10
CA VAL A 52 7.24 10.18 1.87
C VAL A 52 8.65 9.64 2.06
N ILE A 53 9.29 9.97 3.19
CA ILE A 53 10.62 9.46 3.54
C ILE A 53 10.62 7.92 3.55
N GLU A 54 9.65 7.30 4.24
CA GLU A 54 9.53 5.84 4.31
C GLU A 54 9.26 5.22 2.94
N ASN A 55 8.35 5.77 2.14
CA ASN A 55 8.02 5.23 0.81
C ASN A 55 9.14 5.41 -0.22
N ASN A 56 10.16 6.23 0.06
CA ASN A 56 11.36 6.34 -0.79
C ASN A 56 12.38 5.22 -0.51
N LEU A 57 12.24 4.48 0.59
CA LEU A 57 13.06 3.31 0.86
C LEU A 57 12.82 2.20 -0.19
N PRO A 58 13.80 1.30 -0.42
CA PRO A 58 13.59 0.12 -1.26
C PRO A 58 12.44 -0.75 -0.77
N GLY A 59 11.61 -1.22 -1.70
CA GLY A 59 10.54 -2.18 -1.44
C GLY A 59 10.87 -3.59 -1.94
N THR A 60 9.88 -4.46 -1.83
CA THR A 60 9.88 -5.84 -2.34
C THR A 60 8.46 -6.28 -2.69
N ARG A 61 8.34 -7.25 -3.61
CA ARG A 61 7.08 -7.89 -4.00
C ARG A 61 6.85 -9.24 -3.30
N GLU A 62 7.76 -9.67 -2.43
CA GLU A 62 7.71 -10.97 -1.73
C GLU A 62 6.53 -11.13 -0.77
N TRP A 63 5.82 -10.04 -0.44
CA TRP A 63 4.56 -10.10 0.32
C TRP A 63 3.41 -10.74 -0.49
N LEU A 64 3.55 -10.83 -1.82
CA LEU A 64 2.61 -11.52 -2.69
C LEU A 64 2.89 -13.02 -2.66
N LEU A 65 1.84 -13.83 -2.48
CA LEU A 65 1.94 -15.27 -2.63
C LEU A 65 2.18 -15.63 -4.10
N ASP A 66 3.25 -16.36 -4.38
CA ASP A 66 3.59 -16.86 -5.72
C ASP A 66 3.10 -18.29 -5.97
N LYS A 67 2.92 -19.08 -4.90
CA LYS A 67 2.55 -20.51 -4.95
C LYS A 67 1.36 -20.83 -4.02
N PRO A 68 0.18 -20.23 -4.23
CA PRO A 68 -1.00 -20.62 -3.47
C PRO A 68 -1.36 -22.09 -3.74
N ARG A 69 -1.70 -22.83 -2.69
CA ARG A 69 -2.21 -24.20 -2.78
C ARG A 69 -3.50 -24.32 -1.99
N ILE A 70 -4.39 -25.17 -2.50
CA ILE A 70 -5.66 -25.52 -1.86
C ILE A 70 -5.72 -27.04 -1.88
N ASP A 71 -6.09 -27.64 -0.75
CA ASP A 71 -6.29 -29.08 -0.66
C ASP A 71 -7.45 -29.49 -1.60
N PRO A 72 -7.23 -30.42 -2.54
CA PRO A 72 -8.24 -30.83 -3.50
C PRO A 72 -9.46 -31.49 -2.84
N THR A 73 -9.30 -32.05 -1.63
CA THR A 73 -10.37 -32.73 -0.91
C THR A 73 -11.36 -31.74 -0.32
N THR A 74 -10.85 -30.83 0.52
CA THR A 74 -11.68 -29.80 1.15
C THR A 74 -12.09 -28.72 0.15
N ARG A 75 -11.23 -28.34 -0.80
CA ARG A 75 -11.39 -27.24 -1.77
C ARG A 75 -11.42 -25.83 -1.17
N TYR A 76 -11.15 -25.68 0.13
CA TYR A 76 -11.11 -24.37 0.81
C TYR A 76 -9.99 -24.23 1.85
N ARG A 77 -9.24 -25.30 2.14
CA ARG A 77 -8.14 -25.30 3.13
C ARG A 77 -6.78 -25.44 2.48
N CYS A 78 -5.74 -25.12 3.25
CA CYS A 78 -4.34 -25.37 2.89
C CYS A 78 -3.62 -26.00 4.09
N PRO A 79 -3.91 -27.28 4.44
CA PRO A 79 -3.46 -27.88 5.69
C PRO A 79 -1.92 -27.92 5.84
N TRP A 80 -1.18 -27.81 4.73
CA TRP A 80 0.26 -27.70 4.74
C TRP A 80 0.77 -26.51 5.56
N ILE A 81 0.06 -25.38 5.56
CA ILE A 81 0.28 -24.27 6.49
C ILE A 81 -0.96 -23.38 6.58
N GLU A 82 -1.48 -23.24 7.80
CA GLU A 82 -2.61 -22.36 8.11
C GLU A 82 -2.25 -21.51 9.34
N ALA A 83 -2.64 -20.24 9.32
CA ALA A 83 -2.32 -19.33 10.40
C ALA A 83 -3.38 -18.25 10.60
N TYR A 84 -3.50 -17.77 11.83
CA TYR A 84 -4.29 -16.59 12.16
C TYR A 84 -3.65 -15.80 13.30
N CYS A 85 -3.96 -14.52 13.33
CA CYS A 85 -3.54 -13.62 14.40
C CYS A 85 -4.64 -13.52 15.46
N SER A 86 -4.24 -13.46 16.73
CA SER A 86 -5.17 -13.22 17.86
C SER A 86 -6.00 -11.94 17.72
N HIS A 87 -5.48 -10.93 17.03
CA HIS A 87 -6.12 -9.65 16.81
C HIS A 87 -5.80 -9.14 15.40
N THR A 88 -6.71 -8.35 14.84
CA THR A 88 -6.48 -7.66 13.56
C THR A 88 -5.69 -6.35 13.73
N SER A 89 -5.70 -5.78 14.93
CA SER A 89 -4.98 -4.56 15.27
C SER A 89 -4.58 -4.57 16.75
N ILE A 90 -3.42 -4.03 17.04
CA ILE A 90 -2.89 -3.85 18.39
C ILE A 90 -2.21 -2.48 18.50
N ARG A 91 -2.10 -1.96 19.73
CA ARG A 91 -1.32 -0.74 20.01
C ARG A 91 0.17 -1.08 20.16
N ALA A 92 1.03 -0.08 19.95
CA ALA A 92 2.45 -0.21 20.24
C ALA A 92 2.66 -0.63 21.70
N GLY A 93 3.59 -1.56 21.91
CA GLY A 93 3.87 -2.16 23.22
C GLY A 93 2.95 -3.32 23.60
N GLN A 94 1.85 -3.57 22.88
CA GLN A 94 1.02 -4.75 23.10
C GLN A 94 1.59 -5.99 22.38
N THR A 95 1.13 -7.17 22.81
CA THR A 95 1.55 -8.46 22.24
C THR A 95 0.51 -8.98 21.25
N LEU A 96 0.95 -9.23 20.01
CA LEU A 96 0.18 -9.98 19.02
C LEU A 96 0.62 -11.45 19.07
N ARG A 97 -0.32 -12.35 19.36
CA ARG A 97 -0.10 -13.79 19.22
C ARG A 97 -0.47 -14.24 17.81
N ILE A 98 0.36 -15.10 17.24
CA ILE A 98 0.16 -15.70 15.92
C ILE A 98 0.10 -17.20 16.14
N TYR A 99 -1.00 -17.81 15.69
CA TYR A 99 -1.24 -19.24 15.79
C TYR A 99 -0.99 -19.84 14.42
N VAL A 100 -0.19 -20.91 14.36
CA VAL A 100 0.21 -21.57 13.12
C VAL A 100 0.02 -23.08 13.28
N SER A 101 -0.58 -23.71 12.28
CA SER A 101 -0.70 -25.16 12.15
C SER A 101 0.02 -25.59 10.87
N THR A 102 0.78 -26.69 10.94
CA THR A 102 1.39 -27.33 9.77
C THR A 102 1.08 -28.82 9.78
N ASN A 103 0.47 -29.32 8.71
CA ASN A 103 0.14 -30.73 8.53
C ASN A 103 0.62 -31.22 7.14
N PRO A 104 1.69 -32.05 7.08
CA PRO A 104 2.43 -32.64 8.20
C PRO A 104 3.29 -31.61 8.96
N GLU A 105 3.74 -31.96 10.16
CA GLU A 105 4.64 -31.11 10.96
C GLU A 105 5.83 -30.67 10.12
N SER A 106 5.97 -29.35 9.97
CA SER A 106 6.95 -28.73 9.08
C SER A 106 7.53 -27.48 9.73
N LYS A 107 8.80 -27.19 9.42
CA LYS A 107 9.42 -25.91 9.80
C LYS A 107 8.82 -24.77 8.96
N PHE A 108 8.66 -23.59 9.56
CA PHE A 108 8.19 -22.40 8.86
C PHE A 108 8.95 -21.15 9.32
N GLU A 109 8.92 -20.12 8.49
CA GLU A 109 9.45 -18.79 8.79
C GLU A 109 8.31 -17.77 8.81
N LEU A 110 8.53 -16.63 9.47
CA LEU A 110 7.57 -15.55 9.57
C LEU A 110 8.21 -14.24 9.13
N ASP A 111 7.70 -13.70 8.04
CA ASP A 111 8.08 -12.40 7.52
C ASP A 111 7.00 -11.36 7.83
N VAL A 112 7.44 -10.23 8.38
CA VAL A 112 6.59 -9.07 8.67
C VAL A 112 6.89 -8.01 7.61
N PHE A 113 5.89 -7.68 6.81
CA PHE A 113 5.96 -6.62 5.82
C PHE A 113 5.19 -5.39 6.29
N ARG A 114 5.72 -4.21 5.99
CA ARG A 114 4.94 -2.97 6.00
C ARG A 114 4.48 -2.70 4.58
N LEU A 115 3.17 -2.65 4.35
CA LEU A 115 2.60 -2.34 3.04
C LEU A 115 2.67 -0.83 2.74
N GLY A 116 2.84 -0.46 1.47
CA GLY A 116 3.02 0.92 1.04
C GLY A 116 3.40 1.05 -0.43
N TYR A 117 3.69 2.26 -0.90
CA TYR A 117 4.02 2.48 -2.31
C TYR A 117 5.37 1.88 -2.70
N TYR A 118 6.43 2.21 -1.95
CA TYR A 118 7.82 1.78 -2.17
C TYR A 118 8.22 1.69 -3.66
N ARG A 119 8.08 2.82 -4.38
CA ARG A 119 8.40 2.92 -5.83
C ARG A 119 7.67 1.91 -6.74
N GLY A 120 6.56 1.34 -6.29
CA GLY A 120 5.74 0.37 -7.03
C GLY A 120 5.82 -1.08 -6.53
N ASP A 121 6.67 -1.38 -5.56
CA ASP A 121 6.86 -2.74 -5.06
C ASP A 121 5.75 -3.20 -4.11
N GLY A 122 5.03 -2.26 -3.49
CA GLY A 122 3.83 -2.56 -2.68
C GLY A 122 4.09 -2.90 -1.21
N GLY A 123 5.34 -3.19 -0.84
CA GLY A 123 5.71 -3.47 0.55
C GLY A 123 7.20 -3.39 0.80
N ARG A 124 7.59 -3.39 2.08
CA ARG A 124 8.97 -3.51 2.53
C ARG A 124 9.06 -4.57 3.61
N LEU A 125 10.04 -5.46 3.51
CA LEU A 125 10.34 -6.43 4.54
C LEU A 125 10.87 -5.71 5.78
N MET A 126 10.19 -5.86 6.91
CA MET A 126 10.55 -5.24 8.18
C MET A 126 11.35 -6.19 9.06
N ARG A 127 10.97 -7.46 9.05
CA ARG A 127 11.59 -8.48 9.90
C ARG A 127 11.31 -9.87 9.36
N SER A 128 12.32 -10.72 9.42
CA SER A 128 12.20 -12.18 9.24
C SER A 128 12.49 -12.86 10.57
N MET A 129 11.74 -13.92 10.87
CA MET A 129 11.86 -14.69 12.11
C MET A 129 11.72 -16.18 11.81
N GLY A 130 12.43 -17.00 12.59
CA GLY A 130 12.42 -18.45 12.45
C GLY A 130 13.81 -19.01 12.10
N PRO A 131 13.88 -20.28 11.66
CA PRO A 131 12.74 -21.18 11.46
C PRO A 131 12.12 -21.64 12.78
N PHE A 132 10.79 -21.70 12.83
CA PHE A 132 10.01 -22.29 13.91
C PHE A 132 9.62 -23.73 13.56
N VAL A 133 9.51 -24.60 14.56
CA VAL A 133 8.98 -25.95 14.37
C VAL A 133 7.45 -25.90 14.50
N GLY A 134 6.74 -26.04 13.39
CA GLY A 134 5.28 -26.11 13.38
C GLY A 134 4.78 -27.47 13.85
N LYS A 135 3.54 -27.49 14.34
CA LYS A 135 2.85 -28.70 14.81
C LYS A 135 1.47 -28.78 14.19
N VAL A 136 0.91 -29.98 14.14
CA VAL A 136 -0.49 -30.19 13.76
C VAL A 136 -1.39 -29.70 14.89
N GLN A 137 -2.32 -28.81 14.59
CA GLN A 137 -3.43 -28.47 15.48
C GLN A 137 -4.70 -29.24 15.07
N ALA A 138 -5.54 -29.58 16.05
CA ALA A 138 -6.81 -30.24 15.78
C ALA A 138 -7.76 -29.30 15.02
N ASP A 139 -8.51 -29.85 14.08
CA ASP A 139 -9.55 -29.11 13.38
C ASP A 139 -10.73 -28.84 14.34
N PRO A 140 -11.37 -27.66 14.24
CA PRO A 140 -12.57 -27.39 15.01
C PRO A 140 -13.71 -28.32 14.60
N GLU A 141 -14.59 -28.65 15.54
CA GLU A 141 -15.82 -29.40 15.24
C GLU A 141 -16.74 -28.60 14.30
N VAL A 142 -17.44 -29.31 13.42
CA VAL A 142 -18.50 -28.71 12.61
C VAL A 142 -19.68 -28.46 13.55
N GLY A 143 -20.12 -27.21 13.65
CA GLY A 143 -21.25 -26.80 14.50
C GLY A 143 -22.62 -27.27 14.03
#